data_AF-U9U3K0-F1
#
_entry.id   AF-U9U3K0-F1
#
_cell.length_a   1.000
_cell.length_b   1.000
_cell.length_c   1.000
_cell.angle_alpha   90.00
_cell.angle_beta   90.00
_cell.angle_gamma   90.00
#
_symmetry.space_group_name_H-M   'P 1'
#
loop_
_entity.id
_entity.type
_entity.pdbx_description
1 polymer ?
#
loop_
_entity_poly.entity_id
_entity_poly.type
_entity_poly.pdbx_seq_one_letter_code
_entity_poly.pdbx_strand_id
1 'polypeptide(L)'
;MAKSPEKIFKSLDFTSLPEKFLISLIKRDDLQMKEIEVWEHVLKWGLAKNQTLIPDPDTWTDENFKVMENALQNCLPLIRFY
;
A
#
# COMPACT_ATOMS: atom_id res chain seq x y z
N MET A 1 -13.97 12.78 -11.24
CA MET A 1 -13.10 11.58 -11.36
C MET A 1 -11.68 12.07 -11.62
N ALA A 2 -10.67 11.54 -10.91
CA ALA A 2 -9.28 11.91 -11.16
C ALA A 2 -8.90 11.50 -12.60
N LYS A 3 -8.37 12.43 -13.40
CA LYS A 3 -7.99 12.17 -14.81
C LYS A 3 -6.77 11.24 -14.96
N SER A 4 -6.10 10.95 -13.85
CA SER A 4 -4.85 10.18 -13.75
C SER A 4 -4.69 9.64 -12.31
N PRO A 5 -5.40 8.57 -11.92
CA PRO A 5 -5.31 8.00 -10.56
C PRO A 5 -3.88 7.60 -10.16
N GLU A 6 -3.04 7.22 -11.12
CA GLU A 6 -1.62 6.88 -10.94
C GLU A 6 -0.77 8.04 -10.38
N LYS A 7 -1.19 9.29 -10.58
CA LYS A 7 -0.49 10.46 -10.01
C LYS A 7 -0.65 10.53 -8.49
N ILE A 8 -1.73 9.97 -7.95
CA ILE A 8 -1.99 9.96 -6.50
C ILE A 8 -0.96 9.08 -5.80
N PHE A 9 -0.62 7.92 -6.37
CA PHE A 9 0.44 7.03 -5.85
C PHE A 9 1.80 7.73 -5.75
N LYS A 10 2.11 8.60 -6.72
CA LYS A 10 3.37 9.37 -6.79
C LYS A 10 3.37 10.64 -5.93
N SER A 11 2.27 10.97 -5.25
CA SER A 11 2.18 12.14 -4.40
C SER A 11 3.02 11.95 -3.12
N LEU A 12 3.61 13.05 -2.64
CA LEU A 12 4.28 13.07 -1.32
C LEU A 12 3.33 12.69 -0.18
N ASP A 13 2.05 13.01 -0.33
CA ASP A 13 1.02 12.78 0.69
C ASP A 13 0.35 11.40 0.60
N PHE A 14 0.81 10.52 -0.29
CA PHE A 14 0.18 9.22 -0.52
C PHE A 14 0.09 8.38 0.77
N THR A 15 1.16 8.35 1.57
CA THR A 15 1.23 7.63 2.85
C THR A 15 0.29 8.19 3.92
N SER A 16 -0.19 9.42 3.74
CA SER A 16 -1.17 10.06 4.61
C SER A 16 -2.61 9.66 4.28
N LEU A 17 -2.85 9.01 3.13
CA LEU A 17 -4.20 8.61 2.74
C LEU A 17 -4.87 7.73 3.80
N PRO A 18 -6.15 7.98 4.13
CA PRO A 18 -6.94 7.04 4.91
C PRO A 18 -7.13 5.73 4.13
N GLU A 19 -7.14 4.60 4.83
CA GLU A 19 -7.23 3.25 4.24
C GLU A 19 -8.40 3.10 3.26
N LYS A 20 -9.57 3.64 3.59
CA LYS A 20 -10.75 3.63 2.70
C LYS A 20 -10.51 4.24 1.32
N PHE A 21 -9.66 5.27 1.23
CA PHE A 21 -9.29 5.90 -0.03
C PHE A 21 -8.22 5.11 -0.76
N LEU A 22 -7.29 4.50 -0.03
CA LEU A 22 -6.31 3.58 -0.62
C LEU A 22 -7.02 2.38 -1.26
N ILE A 23 -7.96 1.75 -0.54
CA ILE A 23 -8.78 0.64 -1.05
C ILE A 23 -9.55 1.04 -2.31
N SER A 24 -10.20 2.22 -2.30
CA SER A 24 -10.95 2.68 -3.47
C SER A 24 -10.07 3.02 -4.67
N LEU A 25 -8.80 3.40 -4.43
CA LEU A 25 -7.82 3.69 -5.47
C LEU A 25 -7.28 2.40 -6.11
N ILE A 26 -6.94 1.39 -5.30
CA ILE A 26 -6.41 0.09 -5.78
C ILE A 26 -7.49 -0.71 -6.54
N LYS A 27 -8.77 -0.61 -6.14
CA LYS A 27 -9.89 -1.31 -6.82
C LYS A 27 -10.22 -0.79 -8.22
N ARG A 28 -9.58 0.28 -8.68
CA ARG A 28 -9.94 0.91 -9.96
C ARG A 28 -9.43 0.08 -11.13
N ASP A 29 -10.35 -0.36 -11.99
CA ASP A 29 -9.99 -1.07 -13.22
C ASP A 29 -9.29 -0.17 -14.27
N ASP A 30 -9.37 1.16 -14.12
CA ASP A 30 -8.70 2.13 -15.02
C ASP A 30 -7.29 2.54 -14.54
N LEU A 31 -6.76 1.86 -13.51
CA LEU A 31 -5.41 2.13 -13.00
C LEU A 31 -4.36 1.59 -13.98
N GLN A 32 -3.71 2.49 -14.72
CA GLN A 32 -2.62 2.18 -15.65
C GLN A 32 -1.28 2.03 -14.91
N MET A 33 -1.18 1.04 -14.00
CA MET A 33 0.01 0.76 -13.19
C MET A 33 0.19 -0.75 -13.05
N LYS A 34 1.44 -1.23 -13.01
CA LYS A 34 1.69 -2.65 -12.79
C LYS A 34 1.37 -3.02 -11.34
N GLU A 35 0.89 -4.23 -11.12
CA GLU A 35 0.53 -4.75 -9.80
C GLU A 35 1.72 -4.72 -8.83
N ILE A 36 2.95 -4.95 -9.32
CA ILE A 36 4.17 -4.81 -8.52
C ILE A 36 4.42 -3.36 -8.07
N GLU A 37 4.11 -2.37 -8.91
CA GLU A 37 4.25 -0.97 -8.54
C GLU A 37 3.18 -0.59 -7.51
N VAL A 38 1.95 -1.08 -7.66
CA VAL A 38 0.88 -0.90 -6.66
C VAL A 38 1.31 -1.50 -5.32
N TRP A 39 1.84 -2.72 -5.34
CA TRP A 39 2.38 -3.41 -4.16
C TRP A 39 3.44 -2.58 -3.44
N GLU A 40 4.44 -2.05 -4.15
CA GLU A 40 5.48 -1.21 -3.55
C GLU A 40 4.92 0.04 -2.85
N HIS A 41 3.90 0.67 -3.43
CA HIS A 41 3.26 1.83 -2.80
C HIS A 41 2.46 1.42 -1.57
N VAL A 42 1.68 0.33 -1.64
CA VAL A 42 0.93 -0.20 -0.50
C VAL A 42 1.86 -0.58 0.65
N LEU A 43 3.02 -1.18 0.34
CA LEU A 43 4.06 -1.48 1.31
C LEU A 43 4.58 -0.19 1.98
N LYS A 44 4.92 0.84 1.20
CA LYS A 44 5.35 2.15 1.74
C LYS A 44 4.27 2.80 2.62
N TRP A 45 3.01 2.68 2.24
CA TRP A 45 1.88 3.16 3.05
C TRP A 45 1.80 2.40 4.37
N GLY A 46 1.90 1.07 4.35
CA GLY A 46 1.90 0.23 5.56
C GLY A 46 3.04 0.59 6.51
N LEU A 47 4.27 0.76 6.01
CA LEU A 47 5.42 1.17 6.82
C LEU A 47 5.22 2.57 7.42
N ALA A 48 4.68 3.51 6.66
CA ALA A 48 4.45 4.87 7.15
C ALA A 48 3.36 4.94 8.24
N LYS A 49 2.39 4.03 8.24
CA LYS A 49 1.39 3.88 9.32
C LYS A 49 1.96 3.20 10.56
N ASN A 50 2.95 2.33 10.38
CA ASN A 50 3.58 1.55 11.44
C ASN A 50 5.03 1.99 11.64
N GLN A 51 5.24 3.25 12.04
CA GLN A 51 6.58 3.84 12.21
C GLN A 51 7.46 3.15 13.25
N THR A 52 6.88 2.26 14.07
CA THR A 52 7.58 1.40 15.02
C THR A 52 8.27 0.21 14.36
N LEU A 53 7.92 -0.14 13.12
CA LEU A 53 8.58 -1.20 12.38
C LEU A 53 9.93 -0.72 11.88
N ILE A 54 10.93 -1.59 12.02
CA ILE A 54 12.25 -1.36 11.44
C ILE A 54 12.10 -1.39 9.91
N PRO A 55 12.71 -0.47 9.14
CA PRO A 55 12.55 -0.45 7.68
C PRO A 55 13.12 -1.66 6.94
N ASP A 56 13.92 -2.49 7.62
CA ASP A 56 14.62 -3.64 7.04
C ASP A 56 13.86 -4.95 7.33
N PRO A 57 13.20 -5.55 6.33
CA PRO A 57 12.45 -6.79 6.49
C PRO A 57 13.29 -7.99 6.92
N ASP A 58 14.60 -7.99 6.62
CA ASP A 58 15.49 -9.11 6.99
C ASP A 58 15.69 -9.19 8.51
N THR A 59 15.38 -8.11 9.23
CA THR A 59 15.46 -8.02 10.70
C THR A 59 14.12 -8.25 11.39
N TRP A 60 13.06 -8.53 10.64
CA TRP A 60 11.71 -8.62 11.20
C TRP A 60 11.50 -9.89 12.00
N THR A 61 10.93 -9.72 13.19
CA THR A 61 10.37 -10.82 13.98
C THR A 61 8.98 -11.19 13.45
N ASP A 62 8.46 -12.34 13.88
CA ASP A 62 7.09 -12.77 13.57
C ASP A 62 6.04 -11.73 14.00
N GLU A 63 6.30 -10.99 15.08
CA GLU A 63 5.42 -9.91 15.53
C GLU A 63 5.44 -8.72 14.56
N ASN A 64 6.61 -8.34 14.05
CA ASN A 64 6.74 -7.30 13.03
C ASN A 64 5.99 -7.68 11.76
N PHE A 65 6.12 -8.94 11.31
CA PHE A 65 5.36 -9.45 10.17
C PHE A 65 3.86 -9.40 10.42
N LYS A 66 3.38 -9.82 11.60
CA LYS A 66 1.95 -9.74 11.96
C LYS A 66 1.41 -8.32 11.98
N VAL A 67 2.19 -7.35 12.47
CA VAL A 67 1.79 -5.93 12.43
C VAL A 67 1.60 -5.48 10.99
N MET A 68 2.54 -5.81 10.10
CA MET A 68 2.45 -5.45 8.69
C MET A 68 1.30 -6.17 7.97
N GLU A 69 1.12 -7.46 8.23
CA GLU A 69 0.01 -8.26 7.70
C GLU A 69 -1.34 -7.64 8.09
N ASN A 70 -1.52 -7.33 9.37
CA ASN A 70 -2.74 -6.69 9.87
C ASN A 70 -2.98 -5.32 9.26
N ALA A 71 -1.93 -4.53 9.04
CA ALA A 71 -2.04 -3.22 8.42
C ALA A 71 -2.45 -3.30 6.94
N LEU A 72 -2.04 -4.36 6.23
CA LEU A 72 -2.28 -4.53 4.80
C LEU A 72 -3.41 -5.51 4.48
N GLN A 73 -4.03 -6.15 5.48
CA GLN A 73 -5.00 -7.24 5.31
C GLN A 73 -6.15 -6.91 4.34
N ASN A 74 -6.60 -5.66 4.30
CA ASN A 74 -7.69 -5.23 3.43
C ASN A 74 -7.22 -4.80 2.04
N CYS A 75 -5.94 -4.48 1.88
CA CYS A 75 -5.33 -4.06 0.61
C CYS A 75 -4.78 -5.26 -0.17
N LEU A 76 -4.20 -6.25 0.52
CA LEU A 76 -3.58 -7.43 -0.08
C LEU A 76 -4.49 -8.18 -1.08
N PRO A 77 -5.76 -8.48 -0.76
CA PRO A 77 -6.65 -9.21 -1.68
C PRO A 77 -7.03 -8.42 -2.94
N LEU A 78 -6.72 -7.12 -2.96
CA LEU A 78 -7.08 -6.21 -4.04
C LEU A 78 -5.96 -6.06 -5.07
N ILE A 79 -4.74 -6.44 -4.73
CA ILE A 79 -3.57 -6.43 -5.62
C ILE A 79 -3.57 -7.79 -6.33
N ARG A 80 -3.76 -7.78 -7.64
CA ARG A 80 -4.00 -8.99 -8.42
C ARG A 80 -2.70 -9.42 -9.10
N PHE A 81 -1.82 -10.10 -8.38
CA PHE A 81 -0.60 -10.67 -8.97
C PHE A 81 -0.96 -11.74 -10.00
N TYR A 82 -0.95 -11.37 -11.28
CA TYR A 82 -1.15 -12.27 -12.42
C TYR A 82 0.18 -12.68 -13.05
#